data_AF-A0A527GDE0-F1
#
_entry.id   AF-A0A527GDE0-F1
#
_cell.length_a   1.000
_cell.length_b   1.000
_cell.length_c   1.000
_cell.angle_alpha   90.00
_cell.angle_beta   90.00
_cell.angle_gamma   90.00
#
_symmetry.space_group_name_H-M   'P 1'
#
loop_
_entity.id
_entity.type
_entity.pdbx_description
1 polymer ?
#
loop_
_entity_poly.entity_id
_entity_poly.type
_entity_poly.pdbx_seq_one_letter_code
_entity_poly.pdbx_strand_id
1 'polypeptide(L)'
;MKSQLVNEIGGQRTFVVVLDPGEEAFAALTAFAVDQEIGSASLTAIGAFKKATVGWFDPASKTYRKIPVDEQCEVLSAIGDVALGD
;
A
#
# COMPACT_ATOMS: atom_id res chain seq x y z
N MET A 1 -9.54 -8.84 5.36
CA MET A 1 -9.32 -7.43 5.75
C MET A 1 -10.43 -6.88 6.66
N LYS A 2 -10.12 -5.86 7.49
CA LYS A 2 -11.07 -4.97 8.17
C LYS A 2 -10.74 -3.50 7.88
N SER A 3 -11.73 -2.62 7.89
CA SER A 3 -11.53 -1.17 7.70
C SER A 3 -12.50 -0.34 8.54
N GLN A 4 -12.09 0.86 8.92
CA GLN A 4 -12.91 1.82 9.64
C GLN A 4 -12.67 3.25 9.14
N LEU A 5 -13.75 4.00 8.88
CA LEU A 5 -13.70 5.45 8.70
C LEU A 5 -13.51 6.10 10.07
N VAL A 6 -12.41 6.81 10.26
CA VAL A 6 -12.05 7.42 11.56
C VAL A 6 -12.17 8.94 11.57
N ASN A 7 -12.25 9.57 10.39
CA ASN A 7 -12.47 11.00 10.26
C ASN A 7 -13.11 11.34 8.92
N GLU A 8 -13.99 12.34 8.92
CA GLU A 8 -14.55 12.94 7.71
C GLU A 8 -14.74 14.45 7.92
N ILE A 9 -13.94 15.26 7.23
CA ILE A 9 -13.99 16.73 7.33
C ILE A 9 -13.91 17.31 5.92
N GLY A 10 -14.91 18.09 5.52
CA GLY A 10 -14.89 18.78 4.23
C GLY A 10 -14.75 17.84 3.03
N GLY A 11 -15.29 16.61 3.12
CA GLY A 11 -15.16 15.56 2.09
C GLY A 11 -13.85 14.78 2.12
N GLN A 12 -12.87 15.17 2.93
CA GLN A 12 -11.68 14.36 3.17
C GLN A 12 -12.02 13.24 4.16
N ARG A 13 -11.84 12.00 3.74
CA ARG A 13 -12.04 10.79 4.54
C ARG A 13 -10.69 10.23 5.01
N THR A 14 -10.59 9.81 6.26
CA THR A 14 -9.43 9.06 6.79
C THR A 14 -9.88 7.68 7.20
N PHE A 15 -9.22 6.65 6.66
CA PHE A 15 -9.49 5.26 6.99
C PHE A 15 -8.34 4.63 7.74
N VAL A 16 -8.67 3.73 8.66
CA VAL A 16 -7.74 2.72 9.19
C VAL A 16 -8.10 1.40 8.54
N VAL A 17 -7.11 0.75 7.92
CA VAL A 17 -7.27 -0.53 7.23
C VAL A 17 -6.32 -1.54 7.83
N VAL A 18 -6.82 -2.74 8.14
CA VAL A 18 -6.06 -3.85 8.70
C VAL A 18 -6.21 -5.05 7.78
N LEU A 19 -5.11 -5.45 7.17
CA LEU A 19 -5.06 -6.61 6.28
C LEU A 19 -5.01 -7.91 7.09
N ASP A 20 -5.58 -8.97 6.54
CA ASP A 20 -5.49 -10.30 7.12
C ASP A 20 -4.16 -10.98 6.73
N PRO A 21 -3.62 -11.86 7.59
CA PRO A 21 -2.41 -12.61 7.26
C PRO A 21 -2.56 -13.40 5.95
N GLY A 22 -1.61 -13.21 5.04
CA GLY A 22 -1.57 -13.90 3.75
C GLY A 22 -2.20 -13.13 2.59
N GLU A 23 -2.87 -11.99 2.85
CA GLU A 23 -3.26 -11.06 1.79
C GLU A 23 -2.01 -10.43 1.14
N GLU A 24 -2.03 -10.26 -0.18
CA GLU A 24 -1.03 -9.43 -0.86
C GLU A 24 -1.41 -7.96 -0.63
N ALA A 25 -0.46 -7.19 -0.09
CA ALA A 25 -0.77 -5.90 0.50
C ALA A 25 -1.31 -4.87 -0.50
N PHE A 26 -0.68 -4.78 -1.68
CA PHE A 26 -1.09 -3.81 -2.68
C PHE A 26 -2.40 -4.21 -3.34
N ALA A 27 -2.62 -5.48 -3.67
CA ALA A 27 -3.89 -5.97 -4.21
C ALA A 27 -5.06 -5.70 -3.25
N ALA A 28 -4.86 -5.95 -1.95
CA ALA A 28 -5.88 -5.71 -0.95
C ALA A 28 -6.17 -4.20 -0.79
N LEU A 29 -5.14 -3.35 -0.69
CA LEU A 29 -5.32 -1.90 -0.60
C LEU A 29 -5.92 -1.29 -1.88
N THR A 30 -5.58 -1.82 -3.06
CA THR A 30 -6.20 -1.42 -4.34
C THR A 30 -7.68 -1.78 -4.37
N ALA A 31 -8.06 -3.00 -3.97
CA ALA A 31 -9.46 -3.40 -3.87
C ALA A 31 -10.23 -2.50 -2.90
N PHE A 32 -9.65 -2.22 -1.74
CA PHE A 32 -10.24 -1.28 -0.77
C PHE A 32 -10.44 0.13 -1.35
N ALA A 33 -9.45 0.67 -2.07
CA ALA A 33 -9.55 1.98 -2.70
C ALA A 33 -10.67 2.02 -3.76
N VAL A 34 -10.82 0.96 -4.55
CA VAL A 34 -11.92 0.82 -5.53
C VAL A 34 -13.28 0.78 -4.82
N ASP A 35 -13.43 -0.07 -3.81
CA ASP A 35 -14.69 -0.26 -3.08
C ASP A 35 -15.15 1.01 -2.34
N GLN A 36 -14.21 1.86 -1.94
CA GLN A 36 -14.49 3.14 -1.26
C GLN A 36 -14.52 4.34 -2.21
N GLU A 37 -14.39 4.11 -3.52
CA GLU A 37 -14.35 5.16 -4.55
C GLU A 37 -13.26 6.21 -4.26
N ILE A 38 -12.07 5.76 -3.89
CA ILE A 38 -10.91 6.61 -3.57
C ILE A 38 -10.08 6.82 -4.84
N GLY A 39 -10.26 7.97 -5.49
CA GLY A 39 -9.45 8.36 -6.65
C GLY A 39 -8.06 8.92 -6.30
N SER A 40 -7.89 9.43 -5.07
CA SER A 40 -6.62 9.95 -4.58
C SER A 40 -6.53 9.86 -3.07
N ALA A 41 -5.39 9.43 -2.53
CA ALA A 41 -5.12 9.44 -1.09
C ALA A 41 -3.62 9.43 -0.81
N SER A 42 -3.21 9.94 0.36
CA SER A 42 -1.92 9.58 0.93
C SER A 42 -2.04 8.28 1.74
N LEU A 43 -1.00 7.46 1.69
CA LEU A 43 -0.93 6.17 2.37
C LEU A 43 0.27 6.16 3.32
N THR A 44 0.02 5.74 4.56
CA THR A 44 1.06 5.33 5.51
C THR A 44 0.69 3.98 6.11
N ALA A 45 1.67 3.10 6.26
CA ALA A 45 1.47 1.79 6.86
C ALA A 45 2.74 1.27 7.55
N ILE A 46 2.51 0.40 8.52
CA ILE A 46 3.51 -0.42 9.22
C ILE A 46 3.00 -1.86 9.28
N GLY A 47 3.87 -2.83 9.51
CA GLY A 47 3.45 -4.21 9.70
C GLY A 47 4.57 -5.20 9.40
N ALA A 48 4.21 -6.37 8.90
CA ALA A 48 5.15 -7.43 8.56
C ALA A 48 4.75 -8.11 7.25
N PHE A 49 5.76 -8.51 6.47
CA PHE A 49 5.57 -9.34 5.28
C PHE A 49 6.21 -10.70 5.47
N LYS A 50 5.59 -11.74 4.91
CA LYS A 50 6.21 -13.07 4.80
C LYS A 50 7.38 -13.08 3.81
N LYS A 51 7.29 -12.24 2.78
CA LYS A 51 8.29 -11.98 1.74
C LYS A 51 7.95 -10.65 1.05
N ALA A 52 8.93 -9.98 0.48
CA ALA A 52 8.72 -8.73 -0.26
C ALA A 52 9.65 -8.63 -1.46
N THR A 53 9.33 -7.74 -2.39
CA THR A 53 10.27 -7.29 -3.42
C THR A 53 10.28 -5.78 -3.42
N VAL A 54 11.43 -5.18 -3.09
CA VAL A 54 11.63 -3.74 -3.22
C VAL A 54 12.34 -3.42 -4.53
N GLY A 55 12.15 -2.21 -5.04
CA GLY A 55 12.70 -1.78 -6.32
C GLY A 55 13.60 -0.57 -6.17
N TRP A 56 14.77 -0.61 -6.79
CA TRP A 56 15.59 0.58 -7.02
C TRP A 56 15.49 0.98 -8.50
N PHE A 57 14.92 2.15 -8.78
CA PHE A 57 14.79 2.63 -10.16
C PHE A 57 16.18 2.98 -10.74
N ASP A 58 16.46 2.47 -11.93
CA ASP A 58 17.64 2.84 -12.72
C ASP A 58 17.21 3.78 -13.86
N PRO A 59 17.57 5.08 -13.80
CA PRO A 59 17.21 6.05 -14.83
C PRO A 59 17.80 5.75 -16.21
N ALA A 60 18.94 5.05 -16.28
CA ALA A 60 19.61 4.77 -17.55
C ALA A 60 18.85 3.70 -18.34
N SER A 61 18.50 2.59 -17.69
CA SER A 61 17.70 1.52 -18.30
C SER A 61 16.20 1.79 -18.29
N LYS A 62 15.72 2.75 -17.48
CA LYS A 62 14.30 2.99 -17.20
C LYS A 62 13.59 1.76 -16.67
N THR A 63 14.30 0.96 -15.88
CA THR A 63 13.75 -0.25 -15.25
C THR A 63 14.04 -0.24 -13.76
N TYR A 64 13.28 -1.03 -12.99
CA TYR A 64 13.57 -1.25 -11.58
C TYR A 64 14.49 -2.45 -11.41
N ARG A 65 15.61 -2.25 -10.70
CA ARG A 65 16.36 -3.35 -10.11
C ARG A 65 15.53 -3.92 -8.97
N LYS A 66 15.09 -5.17 -9.13
CA LYS A 66 14.36 -5.91 -8.10
C LYS A 66 15.32 -6.40 -7.03
N ILE A 67 14.96 -6.20 -5.76
CA ILE A 67 15.70 -6.65 -4.58
C ILE A 67 14.72 -7.53 -3.78
N PRO A 68 14.82 -8.87 -3.92
CA PRO A 68 13.96 -9.77 -3.18
C PRO A 68 14.35 -9.83 -1.70
N VAL A 69 13.34 -9.92 -0.85
CA VAL A 69 13.45 -10.25 0.58
C VAL A 69 12.61 -11.51 0.78
N ASP A 70 13.24 -12.67 0.62
CA ASP A 70 12.58 -13.99 0.60
C ASP A 70 12.48 -14.62 2.00
N GLU A 71 12.26 -13.77 3.00
CA GLU A 71 12.11 -14.13 4.40
C GLU A 71 11.10 -13.22 5.09
N GLN A 72 10.71 -13.57 6.32
CA GLN A 72 9.86 -12.70 7.10
C GLN A 72 10.62 -11.40 7.43
N CYS A 73 9.97 -10.27 7.18
CA CYS A 73 10.55 -8.96 7.45
C CYS A 73 9.50 -8.00 8.01
N GLU A 74 9.96 -7.09 8.87
CA GLU A 74 9.14 -5.98 9.35
C GLU A 74 9.15 -4.83 8.34
N VAL A 75 7.97 -4.25 8.14
CA VAL A 75 7.73 -3.04 7.36
C VAL A 75 7.69 -1.88 8.35
N LEU A 76 8.84 -1.26 8.55
CA LEU A 76 8.97 -0.13 9.47
C LEU A 76 8.20 1.10 8.98
N SER A 77 8.20 1.30 7.65
CA SER A 77 7.47 2.37 6.98
C SER A 77 7.14 1.95 5.55
N ALA A 78 5.87 2.02 5.19
CA ALA A 78 5.41 2.08 3.81
C ALA A 78 4.66 3.40 3.62
N ILE A 79 5.20 4.28 2.77
CA ILE A 79 4.70 5.64 2.57
C ILE A 79 4.57 5.85 1.06
N GLY A 80 3.41 6.35 0.63
CA GLY A 80 3.16 6.62 -0.77
C GLY A 80 1.78 7.22 -0.98
N ASP A 81 1.28 7.13 -2.21
CA ASP A 81 0.01 7.70 -2.62
C ASP A 81 -0.82 6.67 -3.40
N VAL A 82 -2.14 6.83 -3.32
CA VAL A 82 -3.12 6.22 -4.22
C VAL A 82 -3.47 7.26 -5.27
N ALA A 83 -3.49 6.85 -6.54
CA ALA A 83 -3.91 7.68 -7.65
C ALA A 83 -4.61 6.80 -8.70
N LEU A 84 -5.44 7.43 -9.53
CA LEU A 84 -5.96 6.77 -10.74
C LEU A 84 -4.80 6.49 -11.70
N GLY A 85 -4.60 5.22 -12.03
CA GLY A 85 -3.68 4.79 -13.09
C GLY A 85 -4.37 4.73 -14.45
N ASP A 86 -3.57 4.61 -15.50
CA ASP A 86 -4.02 4.36 -16.88
C ASP A 86 -4.47 2.89 -17.08
#